data_AF-A0A497KR47-F1
#
_entry.id   AF-A0A497KR47-F1
#
_cell.length_a   1.000
_cell.length_b   1.000
_cell.length_c   1.000
_cell.angle_alpha   90.00
_cell.angle_beta   90.00
_cell.angle_gamma   90.00
#
_symmetry.space_group_name_H-M   'P 1'
#
loop_
_entity.id
_entity.type
_entity.pdbx_description
1 polymer ?
#
loop_
_entity_poly.entity_id
_entity_poly.type
_entity_poly.pdbx_seq_one_letter_code
_entity_poly.pdbx_strand_id
1 'polypeptide(L)'
;METLDFIREKFREYYLKNAIKINAPSSMEKREFGFVPFKKEKVMVRHRSFESLGQLVNFIKSFVPSDVYYSSAYYKNPGEEKMVSKEWLGADLVFDIDCDHIQTPCKKTHDTWICPNCGKTFVEKPTQCPTCHTEKFEEETWICEKCLDAAKNETLKLISILEEDFGISSKNINVVFSGHRGYHIHLEDETLRSFGVDERKEISDYITGLGLNIRTYQPKKRHKD
;
A
#
# COMPACT_ATOMS: atom_id res chain seq x y z
N MET A 1 -31.63 -10.07 5.17
CA MET A 1 -30.36 -9.52 5.67
C MET A 1 -29.73 -8.76 4.53
N GLU A 2 -29.43 -7.47 4.69
CA GLU A 2 -28.74 -6.71 3.63
C GLU A 2 -27.34 -7.33 3.39
N THR A 3 -26.84 -7.26 2.16
CA THR A 3 -25.54 -7.85 1.77
C THR A 3 -24.40 -7.38 2.66
N LEU A 4 -24.40 -6.11 3.07
CA LEU A 4 -23.38 -5.55 3.97
C LEU A 4 -23.41 -6.17 5.37
N ASP A 5 -24.61 -6.42 5.92
CA ASP A 5 -24.75 -7.04 7.24
C ASP A 5 -24.26 -8.48 7.22
N PHE A 6 -24.55 -9.21 6.13
CA PHE A 6 -24.04 -10.58 5.96
C PHE A 6 -22.51 -10.61 5.94
N ILE A 7 -21.87 -9.74 5.15
CA ILE A 7 -20.41 -9.66 5.06
C ILE A 7 -19.82 -9.28 6.42
N ARG A 8 -20.42 -8.29 7.11
CA ARG A 8 -20.00 -7.88 8.45
C ARG A 8 -20.06 -9.05 9.44
N GLU A 9 -21.11 -9.86 9.41
CA GLU A 9 -21.19 -11.04 10.29
C GLU A 9 -20.10 -12.07 9.97
N LYS A 10 -19.75 -12.26 8.69
CA LYS A 10 -18.62 -13.14 8.31
C LYS A 10 -17.27 -12.61 8.81
N PHE A 11 -17.05 -11.29 8.79
CA PHE A 11 -15.88 -10.68 9.41
C PHE A 11 -15.90 -10.85 10.93
N ARG A 12 -17.07 -10.73 11.55
CA ARG A 12 -17.22 -10.96 13.00
C ARG A 12 -16.85 -12.39 13.39
N GLU A 13 -17.38 -13.38 12.67
CA GLU A 13 -17.01 -14.79 12.86
C GLU A 13 -15.49 -15.01 12.71
N TYR A 14 -14.89 -14.38 11.70
CA TYR A 14 -13.44 -14.45 11.46
C TYR A 14 -12.64 -13.85 12.62
N TYR A 15 -12.95 -12.62 13.04
CA TYR A 15 -12.22 -11.94 14.12
C TYR A 15 -12.40 -12.62 15.47
N LEU A 16 -13.59 -13.16 15.78
CA LEU A 16 -13.80 -13.91 17.02
C LEU A 16 -12.85 -15.11 17.12
N LYS A 17 -12.62 -15.80 16.00
CA LYS A 17 -11.75 -16.99 15.93
C LYS A 17 -10.27 -16.66 15.78
N ASN A 18 -9.93 -15.62 15.01
CA ASN A 18 -8.57 -15.39 14.53
C ASN A 18 -7.91 -14.10 15.03
N ALA A 19 -8.62 -13.16 15.66
CA ALA A 19 -8.00 -11.88 16.05
C ALA A 19 -6.83 -12.04 17.03
N ILE A 20 -6.77 -13.13 17.80
CA ILE A 20 -5.61 -13.40 18.68
C ILE A 20 -4.31 -13.69 17.91
N LYS A 21 -4.40 -14.01 16.61
CA LYS A 21 -3.26 -14.23 15.72
C LYS A 21 -2.75 -12.94 15.07
N ILE A 22 -3.36 -11.80 15.37
CA ILE A 22 -2.90 -10.50 14.85
C ILE A 22 -1.51 -10.24 15.42
N ASN A 23 -0.56 -9.99 14.52
CA ASN A 23 0.77 -9.50 14.89
C ASN A 23 0.69 -8.00 15.09
N ALA A 24 0.93 -7.53 16.32
CA ALA A 24 1.02 -6.11 16.59
C ALA A 24 2.28 -5.50 15.94
N PRO A 25 2.21 -4.26 15.42
CA PRO A 25 3.39 -3.57 14.97
C PRO A 25 4.33 -3.26 16.14
N SER A 26 5.62 -3.05 15.86
CA SER A 26 6.59 -2.59 16.85
C SER A 26 6.16 -1.27 17.49
N SER A 27 6.39 -1.12 18.80
CA SER A 27 5.99 0.05 19.59
C SER A 27 4.54 0.51 19.33
N MET A 28 3.59 -0.44 19.34
CA MET A 28 2.19 -0.17 19.03
C MET A 28 1.58 0.97 19.88
N GLU A 29 2.06 1.13 21.11
CA GLU A 29 1.64 2.17 22.05
C GLU A 29 1.96 3.58 21.57
N LYS A 30 2.91 3.72 20.63
CA LYS A 30 3.30 4.98 19.99
C LYS A 30 2.66 5.17 18.62
N ARG A 31 1.78 4.27 18.17
CA ARG A 31 1.18 4.33 16.83
C ARG A 31 -0.29 4.69 16.88
N GLU A 32 -0.72 5.47 15.90
CA GLU A 32 -2.12 5.74 15.64
C GLU A 32 -2.71 4.56 14.87
N PHE A 33 -3.91 4.13 15.25
CA PHE A 33 -4.71 3.14 14.53
C PHE A 33 -5.90 3.79 13.84
N GLY A 34 -6.19 3.29 12.64
CA GLY A 34 -7.33 3.67 11.81
C GLY A 34 -8.20 2.47 11.49
N PHE A 35 -9.52 2.64 11.49
CA PHE A 35 -10.48 1.56 11.25
C PHE A 35 -11.59 2.00 10.31
N VAL A 36 -11.92 1.19 9.31
CA VAL A 36 -13.08 1.45 8.43
C VAL A 36 -14.23 0.53 8.86
N PRO A 37 -15.43 1.06 9.13
CA PRO A 37 -16.59 0.24 9.45
C PRO A 37 -17.31 -0.27 8.20
N PHE A 38 -18.07 -1.36 8.33
CA PHE A 38 -19.05 -1.78 7.32
C PHE A 38 -20.25 -0.82 7.30
N LYS A 39 -20.13 0.27 6.55
CA LYS A 39 -21.19 1.25 6.28
C LYS A 39 -21.19 1.66 4.81
N LYS A 40 -22.33 2.18 4.32
CA LYS A 40 -22.44 2.71 2.95
C LYS A 40 -21.45 3.86 2.71
N GLU A 41 -21.26 4.71 3.72
CA GLU A 41 -20.21 5.74 3.73
C GLU A 41 -18.97 5.20 4.44
N LYS A 42 -17.88 5.01 3.70
CA LYS A 42 -16.60 4.51 4.22
C LYS A 42 -15.82 5.61 4.94
N VAL A 43 -16.31 6.04 6.09
CA VAL A 43 -15.60 7.02 6.93
C VAL A 43 -14.65 6.28 7.87
N MET A 44 -13.35 6.52 7.72
CA MET A 44 -12.33 5.97 8.61
C MET A 44 -12.42 6.61 10.00
N VAL A 45 -12.50 5.76 11.02
CA VAL A 45 -12.33 6.14 12.44
C VAL A 45 -10.85 6.18 12.74
N ARG A 46 -10.34 7.36 13.13
CA ARG A 46 -8.92 7.64 13.39
C ARG A 46 -8.66 8.02 14.84
N HIS A 47 -7.42 8.39 15.15
CA HIS A 47 -7.02 8.90 16.48
C HIS A 47 -7.26 7.88 17.59
N ARG A 48 -6.99 6.61 17.30
CA ARG A 48 -7.03 5.52 18.29
C ARG A 48 -5.62 5.06 18.61
N SER A 49 -5.39 4.69 19.85
CA SER A 49 -4.16 4.06 20.30
C SER A 49 -4.49 2.96 21.29
N PHE A 50 -3.60 1.98 21.41
CA PHE A 50 -3.78 0.82 22.27
C PHE A 50 -2.48 0.55 23.00
N GLU A 51 -2.56 0.27 24.31
CA GLU A 51 -1.38 0.00 25.14
C GLU A 51 -0.98 -1.47 25.10
N SER A 52 -1.86 -2.34 24.60
CA SER A 52 -1.58 -3.77 24.48
C SER A 52 -2.34 -4.43 23.33
N LEU A 53 -1.79 -5.54 22.84
CA LEU A 53 -2.44 -6.38 21.84
C LEU A 53 -3.82 -6.86 22.33
N GLY A 54 -3.98 -7.15 23.63
CA GLY A 54 -5.26 -7.56 24.19
C GLY A 54 -6.36 -6.50 24.04
N GLN A 55 -6.03 -5.22 24.27
CA GLN A 55 -6.96 -4.11 24.05
C GLN A 55 -7.35 -3.99 22.57
N LEU A 56 -6.37 -4.04 21.67
CA LEU A 56 -6.62 -4.00 20.22
C LEU A 56 -7.52 -5.16 19.77
N VAL A 57 -7.23 -6.38 20.20
CA VAL A 57 -8.00 -7.57 19.85
C VAL A 57 -9.44 -7.48 20.34
N ASN A 58 -9.65 -7.02 21.57
CA ASN A 58 -10.99 -6.83 22.12
C ASN A 58 -11.77 -5.75 21.35
N PHE A 59 -11.09 -4.65 20.99
CA PHE A 59 -11.68 -3.62 20.15
C PHE A 59 -12.09 -4.15 18.78
N ILE A 60 -11.21 -4.86 18.07
CA ILE A 60 -11.50 -5.42 16.74
C ILE A 60 -12.68 -6.40 16.79
N LYS A 61 -12.74 -7.28 17.81
CA LYS A 61 -13.85 -8.22 17.99
C LYS A 61 -15.19 -7.54 18.24
N SER A 62 -15.18 -6.38 18.90
CA SER A 62 -16.38 -5.60 19.20
C SER A 62 -16.81 -4.71 18.03
N PHE A 63 -15.85 -4.00 17.44
CA PHE A 63 -16.08 -3.02 16.38
C PHE A 63 -16.37 -3.69 15.01
N VAL A 64 -15.69 -4.80 14.71
CA VAL A 64 -15.79 -5.54 13.44
C VAL A 64 -15.51 -4.63 12.24
N PRO A 65 -14.26 -4.16 12.08
CA PRO A 65 -13.86 -3.31 10.95
C PRO A 65 -13.85 -4.10 9.63
N SER A 66 -14.07 -3.42 8.50
CA SER A 66 -13.74 -3.95 7.18
C SER A 66 -12.24 -3.88 6.91
N ASP A 67 -11.61 -2.80 7.40
CA ASP A 67 -10.20 -2.51 7.16
C ASP A 67 -9.56 -1.96 8.45
N VAL A 68 -8.31 -2.36 8.69
CA VAL A 68 -7.52 -1.96 9.87
C VAL A 68 -6.18 -1.43 9.40
N TYR A 69 -5.81 -0.26 9.91
CA TYR A 69 -4.56 0.42 9.58
C TYR A 69 -3.86 0.86 10.86
N TYR A 70 -2.54 1.03 10.77
CA TYR A 70 -1.75 1.74 11.77
C TYR A 70 -0.78 2.70 11.07
N SER A 71 -0.37 3.75 11.77
CA SER A 71 0.56 4.74 11.22
C SER A 71 1.97 4.19 11.08
N SER A 72 2.62 4.46 9.94
CA SER A 72 4.09 4.30 9.82
C SER A 72 4.84 5.23 10.78
N ALA A 73 4.22 6.36 11.13
CA ALA A 73 4.73 7.30 12.10
C ALA A 73 4.55 6.83 13.56
N TYR A 74 5.49 7.27 14.38
CA TYR A 74 5.48 7.16 15.83
C TYR A 74 5.17 8.53 16.45
N TYR A 75 4.37 8.52 17.50
CA TYR A 75 3.91 9.69 18.22
C TYR A 75 4.07 9.45 19.71
N LYS A 76 4.27 10.53 20.47
CA LYS A 76 4.18 10.46 21.93
C LYS A 76 2.73 10.32 22.39
N ASN A 77 1.81 11.02 21.72
CA ASN A 77 0.38 11.03 22.02
C ASN A 77 -0.44 10.61 20.77
N PRO A 78 -0.40 9.33 20.34
CA PRO A 78 -1.02 8.88 19.09
C PRO A 78 -2.55 9.03 19.02
N GLY A 79 -3.22 9.08 20.17
CA GLY A 79 -4.67 9.27 20.27
C GLY A 79 -5.15 10.71 20.10
N GLU A 80 -4.26 11.70 20.00
CA GLU A 80 -4.64 13.10 19.83
C GLU A 80 -5.19 13.39 18.43
N GLU A 81 -6.15 14.30 18.33
CA GLU A 81 -6.71 14.71 17.03
C GLU A 81 -5.78 15.65 16.27
N LYS A 82 -5.20 16.62 16.98
CA LYS A 82 -4.34 17.65 16.38
C LYS A 82 -2.92 17.13 16.23
N MET A 83 -2.35 17.28 15.04
CA MET A 83 -0.98 16.83 14.72
C MET A 83 0.08 17.44 15.65
N VAL A 84 -0.07 18.71 16.03
CA VAL A 84 0.85 19.37 16.98
C VAL A 84 0.81 18.68 18.34
N SER A 85 -0.38 18.29 18.81
CA SER A 85 -0.57 17.62 20.09
C SER A 85 -0.05 16.17 20.09
N LYS A 86 0.04 15.53 18.92
CA LYS A 86 0.57 14.16 18.81
C LYS A 86 2.04 14.05 19.18
N GLU A 87 2.83 15.12 18.99
CA GLU A 87 4.29 15.15 19.15
C GLU A 87 4.98 14.02 18.33
N TRP A 88 5.28 14.29 17.05
CA TRP A 88 5.91 13.32 16.13
C TRP A 88 7.31 12.91 16.58
N LEU A 89 7.59 11.61 16.55
CA LEU A 89 8.86 11.02 17.02
C LEU A 89 9.71 10.42 15.89
N GLY A 90 9.13 10.20 14.71
CA GLY A 90 9.77 9.48 13.61
C GLY A 90 8.76 8.72 12.77
N ALA A 91 9.21 8.10 11.68
CA ALA A 91 8.39 7.18 10.90
C ALA A 91 9.22 6.08 10.23
N ASP A 92 8.66 4.88 10.13
CA ASP A 92 9.21 3.83 9.28
C ASP A 92 9.26 4.28 7.82
N LEU A 93 10.21 3.73 7.05
CA LEU A 93 10.18 3.89 5.60
C LEU A 93 9.36 2.75 5.01
N VAL A 94 8.30 3.09 4.26
CA VAL A 94 7.37 2.12 3.70
C VAL A 94 7.34 2.28 2.18
N PHE A 95 7.46 1.16 1.47
CA PHE A 95 7.26 1.09 0.03
C PHE A 95 6.00 0.28 -0.27
N ASP A 96 5.20 0.77 -1.21
CA ASP A 96 3.99 0.12 -1.68
C ASP A 96 4.16 -0.26 -3.14
N ILE A 97 4.03 -1.56 -3.44
CA ILE A 97 4.22 -2.14 -4.76
C ILE A 97 2.88 -2.68 -5.24
N ASP A 98 2.16 -1.81 -5.94
CA ASP A 98 0.84 -2.09 -6.52
C ASP A 98 0.94 -2.69 -7.93
N CYS A 99 0.27 -3.82 -8.16
CA CYS A 99 0.14 -4.45 -9.47
C CYS A 99 -0.46 -3.51 -10.53
N ASP A 100 -1.36 -2.61 -10.12
CA ASP A 100 -2.05 -1.68 -11.02
C ASP A 100 -1.08 -0.70 -11.70
N HIS A 101 0.05 -0.42 -11.07
CA HIS A 101 1.10 0.45 -11.62
C HIS A 101 2.15 -0.30 -12.46
N ILE A 102 2.13 -1.64 -12.45
CA ILE A 102 3.09 -2.46 -13.19
C ILE A 102 2.51 -2.84 -14.55
N GLN A 103 3.21 -2.51 -15.63
CA GLN A 103 2.76 -2.86 -16.98
C GLN A 103 3.00 -4.36 -17.22
N THR A 104 1.91 -5.13 -17.29
CA THR A 104 1.96 -6.56 -17.59
C THR A 104 1.12 -6.88 -18.83
N PRO A 105 1.56 -7.81 -19.71
CA PRO A 105 0.78 -8.17 -20.90
C PRO A 105 -0.61 -8.74 -20.60
N CYS A 106 -0.81 -9.32 -19.42
CA CYS A 106 -2.09 -9.90 -19.02
C CYS A 106 -3.19 -8.87 -18.73
N LYS A 107 -2.85 -7.60 -18.44
CA LYS A 107 -3.84 -6.53 -18.24
C LYS A 107 -4.85 -6.42 -19.37
N LYS A 108 -4.35 -6.54 -20.61
CA LYS A 108 -5.16 -6.57 -21.83
C LYS A 108 -6.13 -7.75 -21.94
N THR A 109 -6.11 -8.71 -21.02
CA THR A 109 -6.98 -9.89 -21.05
C THR A 109 -8.07 -9.87 -19.99
N HIS A 110 -7.91 -9.04 -18.95
CA HIS A 110 -8.79 -9.05 -17.80
C HIS A 110 -9.26 -7.67 -17.35
N ASP A 111 -8.56 -6.60 -17.74
CA ASP A 111 -9.02 -5.24 -17.43
C ASP A 111 -10.11 -4.83 -18.42
N THR A 112 -11.15 -4.21 -17.88
CA THR A 112 -12.31 -3.80 -18.66
C THR A 112 -12.54 -2.30 -18.50
N TRP A 113 -12.70 -1.62 -19.62
CA TRP A 113 -13.01 -0.20 -19.68
C TRP A 113 -14.49 -0.02 -19.96
N ILE A 114 -15.20 0.66 -19.07
CA ILE A 114 -16.64 0.85 -19.14
C ILE A 114 -16.93 2.31 -19.46
N CYS A 115 -17.72 2.55 -20.50
CA CYS A 115 -18.21 3.88 -20.79
C CYS A 115 -19.34 4.24 -19.81
N PRO A 116 -19.20 5.28 -18.95
CA PRO A 116 -20.20 5.60 -17.94
C PRO A 116 -21.53 6.09 -18.54
N ASN A 117 -21.50 6.64 -19.76
CA ASN A 117 -22.71 7.20 -20.40
C ASN A 117 -23.56 6.16 -21.16
N CYS A 118 -22.95 5.11 -21.73
CA CYS A 118 -23.68 4.12 -22.54
C CYS A 118 -23.48 2.67 -22.11
N GLY A 119 -22.66 2.40 -21.09
CA GLY A 119 -22.42 1.07 -20.55
C GLY A 119 -21.61 0.13 -21.44
N LYS A 120 -21.12 0.56 -22.61
CA LYS A 120 -20.26 -0.29 -23.45
C LYS A 120 -18.93 -0.58 -22.76
N THR A 121 -18.48 -1.83 -22.89
CA THR A 121 -17.23 -2.35 -22.37
C THR A 121 -16.18 -2.46 -23.47
N PHE A 122 -14.91 -2.25 -23.11
CA PHE A 122 -13.76 -2.35 -24.02
C PHE A 122 -12.60 -3.04 -23.30
N VAL A 123 -11.80 -3.80 -24.05
CA VAL A 123 -10.64 -4.52 -23.53
C VAL A 123 -9.39 -3.61 -23.49
N GLU A 124 -9.35 -2.59 -24.35
CA GLU A 124 -8.34 -1.54 -24.32
C GLU A 124 -9.05 -0.19 -24.22
N LYS A 125 -8.45 0.78 -23.54
CA LYS A 125 -9.00 2.12 -23.39
C LYS A 125 -9.07 2.80 -24.76
N PRO A 126 -10.27 3.06 -25.32
CA PRO A 126 -10.35 3.84 -26.53
C PRO A 126 -10.12 5.32 -26.20
N THR A 127 -9.64 6.09 -27.17
CA THR A 127 -9.52 7.55 -27.02
C THR A 127 -10.87 8.22 -26.84
N GLN A 128 -11.90 7.69 -27.51
CA GLN A 128 -13.26 8.18 -27.44
C GLN A 128 -14.26 7.04 -27.60
N CYS A 129 -15.38 7.09 -26.88
CA CYS A 129 -16.42 6.07 -26.99
C CYS A 129 -17.09 6.16 -28.37
N PRO A 130 -17.11 5.07 -29.17
CA PRO A 130 -17.68 5.08 -30.52
C PRO A 130 -19.21 5.29 -30.57
N THR A 131 -19.90 5.21 -29.42
CA THR A 131 -21.37 5.36 -29.36
C THR A 131 -21.78 6.76 -28.93
N CYS A 132 -21.15 7.28 -27.89
CA CYS A 132 -21.59 8.49 -27.20
C CYS A 132 -20.51 9.56 -27.13
N HIS A 133 -19.35 9.32 -27.74
CA HIS A 133 -18.28 10.29 -27.93
C HIS A 133 -17.65 10.83 -26.62
N THR A 134 -17.90 10.19 -25.47
CA THR A 134 -17.19 10.52 -24.22
C THR A 134 -15.73 10.04 -24.27
N GLU A 135 -14.85 10.79 -23.61
CA GLU A 135 -13.44 10.42 -23.39
C GLU A 135 -13.21 9.83 -21.98
N LYS A 136 -14.26 9.85 -21.14
CA LYS A 136 -14.23 9.30 -19.79
C LYS A 136 -14.59 7.82 -19.82
N PHE A 137 -13.79 7.01 -19.12
CA PHE A 137 -14.01 5.59 -18.93
C PHE A 137 -13.75 5.24 -17.47
N GLU A 138 -14.59 4.34 -16.94
CA GLU A 138 -14.37 3.67 -15.67
C GLU A 138 -13.54 2.41 -15.96
N GLU A 139 -12.49 2.20 -15.17
CA GLU A 139 -11.63 1.03 -15.29
C GLU A 139 -12.02 0.02 -14.22
N GLU A 140 -12.36 -1.18 -14.65
CA GLU A 140 -12.54 -2.34 -13.77
C GLU A 140 -11.31 -3.24 -13.92
N THR A 141 -10.43 -3.18 -12.92
CA THR A 141 -9.19 -3.94 -12.86
C THR A 141 -9.41 -5.31 -12.22
N TRP A 142 -8.86 -6.36 -12.81
CA TRP A 142 -8.84 -7.69 -12.21
C TRP A 142 -7.40 -8.17 -11.99
N ILE A 143 -7.10 -8.68 -10.80
CA ILE A 143 -5.73 -9.17 -10.50
C ILE A 143 -5.65 -10.67 -10.75
N CYS A 144 -4.84 -11.06 -11.74
CA CYS A 144 -4.48 -12.46 -11.97
C CYS A 144 -3.12 -12.81 -11.35
N GLU A 145 -2.77 -14.10 -11.32
CA GLU A 145 -1.50 -14.59 -10.77
C GLU A 145 -0.28 -13.94 -11.45
N LYS A 146 -0.35 -13.68 -12.76
CA LYS A 146 0.74 -13.02 -13.50
C LYS A 146 0.98 -11.59 -13.03
N CYS A 147 -0.07 -10.87 -12.62
CA CYS A 147 0.06 -9.53 -12.04
C CYS A 147 0.78 -9.62 -10.69
N LEU A 148 0.36 -10.55 -9.82
CA LEU A 148 0.99 -10.76 -8.51
C LEU A 148 2.45 -11.20 -8.64
N ASP A 149 2.77 -12.08 -9.58
CA ASP A 149 4.15 -12.49 -9.85
C ASP A 149 5.01 -11.33 -10.32
N ALA A 150 4.46 -10.42 -11.14
CA ALA A 150 5.18 -9.21 -11.53
C ALA A 150 5.47 -8.30 -10.34
N ALA A 151 4.47 -8.03 -9.48
CA ALA A 151 4.68 -7.26 -8.25
C ALA A 151 5.66 -7.92 -7.29
N LYS A 152 5.62 -9.25 -7.16
CA LYS A 152 6.59 -10.01 -6.38
C LYS A 152 8.00 -9.84 -6.93
N ASN A 153 8.20 -9.89 -8.25
CA ASN A 153 9.51 -9.68 -8.86
C ASN A 153 10.04 -8.27 -8.62
N GLU A 154 9.21 -7.24 -8.72
CA GLU A 154 9.62 -5.86 -8.38
C GLU A 154 9.95 -5.71 -6.88
N THR A 155 9.18 -6.38 -6.02
CA THR A 155 9.44 -6.43 -4.57
C THR A 155 10.82 -7.05 -4.29
N LEU A 156 11.16 -8.15 -4.95
CA LEU A 156 12.48 -8.80 -4.78
C LEU A 156 13.64 -7.93 -5.25
N LYS A 157 13.50 -7.22 -6.36
CA LYS A 157 14.52 -6.25 -6.83
C LYS A 157 14.69 -5.10 -5.84
N LEU A 158 13.60 -4.60 -5.28
CA LEU A 158 13.67 -3.55 -4.28
C LEU A 158 14.39 -4.03 -3.01
N ILE A 159 14.09 -5.25 -2.54
CA ILE A 159 14.81 -5.85 -1.40
C ILE A 159 16.31 -5.93 -1.69
N SER A 160 16.72 -6.40 -2.88
CA SER A 160 18.16 -6.47 -3.21
C SER A 160 18.81 -5.09 -3.20
N ILE A 161 18.15 -4.05 -3.74
CA ILE A 161 18.66 -2.67 -3.68
C ILE A 161 18.83 -2.22 -2.22
N LEU A 162 17.83 -2.46 -1.37
CA LEU A 162 17.86 -2.05 0.03
C LEU A 162 18.96 -2.77 0.82
N GLU A 163 19.23 -4.03 0.53
CA GLU A 163 20.29 -4.80 1.19
C GLU A 163 21.69 -4.46 0.65
N GLU A 164 21.85 -4.41 -0.67
CA GLU A 164 23.15 -4.28 -1.34
C GLU A 164 23.65 -2.83 -1.39
N ASP A 165 22.78 -1.89 -1.74
CA ASP A 165 23.16 -0.48 -1.93
C ASP A 165 23.01 0.32 -0.64
N PHE A 166 21.91 0.13 0.09
CA PHE A 166 21.62 0.87 1.32
C PHE A 166 22.11 0.16 2.59
N GLY A 167 22.57 -1.09 2.50
CA GLY A 167 23.11 -1.84 3.63
C GLY A 167 22.07 -2.15 4.72
N ILE A 168 20.78 -2.14 4.38
CA ILE A 168 19.71 -2.44 5.33
C ILE A 168 19.75 -3.93 5.66
N SER A 169 19.79 -4.25 6.95
CA SER A 169 19.78 -5.64 7.40
C SER A 169 18.41 -6.27 7.12
N SER A 170 18.39 -7.48 6.56
CA SER A 170 17.17 -8.28 6.31
C SER A 170 16.22 -8.36 7.52
N LYS A 171 16.75 -8.33 8.75
CA LYS A 171 15.96 -8.34 10.00
C LYS A 171 15.10 -7.08 10.20
N ASN A 172 15.46 -5.97 9.56
CA ASN A 172 14.74 -4.69 9.60
C ASN A 172 13.77 -4.56 8.41
N ILE A 173 13.72 -5.54 7.50
CA ILE A 173 12.87 -5.56 6.31
C ILE A 173 11.67 -6.47 6.54
N ASN A 174 10.50 -5.88 6.72
CA ASN A 174 9.24 -6.60 6.91
C ASN A 174 8.39 -6.52 5.62
N VAL A 175 8.21 -7.65 4.95
CA VAL A 175 7.40 -7.74 3.72
C VAL A 175 6.00 -8.27 4.07
N VAL A 176 4.97 -7.56 3.61
CA VAL A 176 3.57 -7.91 3.89
C VAL A 176 2.79 -7.93 2.58
N PHE A 177 1.96 -8.95 2.38
CA PHE A 177 0.97 -8.92 1.30
C PHE A 177 -0.15 -7.95 1.67
N SER A 178 -0.45 -6.98 0.80
CA SER A 178 -1.51 -5.96 1.02
C SER A 178 -2.91 -6.55 1.26
N GLY A 179 -3.11 -7.82 0.92
CA GLY A 179 -4.40 -8.51 0.99
C GLY A 179 -5.20 -8.45 -0.31
N HIS A 180 -4.73 -7.71 -1.32
CA HIS A 180 -5.43 -7.58 -2.58
C HIS A 180 -4.51 -7.57 -3.81
N ARG A 181 -3.68 -6.53 -4.01
CA ARG A 181 -3.08 -6.22 -5.32
C ARG A 181 -1.58 -5.96 -5.29
N GLY A 182 -0.89 -6.30 -4.21
CA GLY A 182 0.48 -5.85 -4.05
C GLY A 182 1.12 -6.24 -2.75
N TYR A 183 2.33 -5.73 -2.55
CA TYR A 183 3.15 -5.97 -1.38
C TYR A 183 3.57 -4.64 -0.77
N HIS A 184 3.65 -4.60 0.56
CA HIS A 184 4.27 -3.51 1.29
C HIS A 184 5.60 -3.98 1.86
N ILE A 185 6.61 -3.13 1.77
CA ILE A 185 7.89 -3.31 2.47
C ILE A 185 7.98 -2.25 3.56
N HIS A 186 8.05 -2.69 4.81
CA HIS A 186 8.24 -1.84 5.98
C HIS A 186 9.69 -1.95 6.45
N LEU A 187 10.39 -0.83 6.47
CA LEU A 187 11.75 -0.73 7.00
C LEU A 187 11.73 -0.13 8.40
N GLU A 188 11.94 -0.99 9.38
CA GLU A 188 12.00 -0.63 10.79
C GLU A 188 13.45 -0.41 11.24
N ASP A 189 14.06 0.65 10.73
CA ASP A 189 15.45 1.02 11.05
C ASP A 189 15.50 2.37 11.77
N GLU A 190 16.14 2.41 12.95
CA GLU A 190 16.20 3.63 13.76
C GLU A 190 16.92 4.78 13.05
N THR A 191 17.88 4.47 12.17
CA THR A 191 18.65 5.47 11.42
C THR A 191 17.80 6.20 10.38
N LEU A 192 16.73 5.55 9.89
CA LEU A 192 15.81 6.10 8.90
C LEU A 192 14.61 6.82 9.54
N ARG A 193 14.36 6.62 10.84
CA ARG A 193 13.15 7.14 11.51
C ARG A 193 13.04 8.66 11.45
N SER A 194 14.16 9.37 11.53
CA SER A 194 14.20 10.83 11.52
C SER A 194 14.06 11.44 10.12
N PHE A 195 14.11 10.64 9.05
CA PHE A 195 14.10 11.15 7.69
C PHE A 195 12.78 11.87 7.41
N GLY A 196 12.89 13.09 6.90
CA GLY A 196 11.77 13.92 6.47
C GLY A 196 11.29 13.54 5.08
N VAL A 197 10.47 14.41 4.48
CA VAL A 197 9.89 14.16 3.16
C VAL A 197 10.96 14.20 2.07
N ASP A 198 11.92 15.12 2.18
CA ASP A 198 12.94 15.33 1.15
C ASP A 198 13.94 14.17 1.11
N GLU A 199 14.43 13.70 2.26
CA GLU A 199 15.37 12.56 2.30
C GLU A 199 14.71 11.27 1.79
N ARG A 200 13.43 11.07 2.09
CA ARG A 200 12.67 9.92 1.58
C ARG A 200 12.43 10.01 0.08
N LYS A 201 12.26 11.23 -0.43
CA LYS A 201 12.13 11.47 -1.87
C LYS A 201 13.43 11.12 -2.59
N GLU A 202 14.59 11.52 -2.08
CA GLU A 202 15.88 11.17 -2.68
C GLU A 202 16.08 9.64 -2.76
N ILE A 203 15.67 8.90 -1.71
CA ILE A 203 15.68 7.43 -1.74
C ILE A 203 14.75 6.90 -2.85
N SER A 204 13.53 7.44 -2.96
CA SER A 204 12.58 7.05 -4.00
C SER A 204 13.11 7.35 -5.40
N ASP A 205 13.77 8.49 -5.59
CA ASP A 205 14.34 8.91 -6.86
C ASP A 205 15.51 7.99 -7.24
N TYR A 206 16.36 7.61 -6.29
CA TYR A 206 17.40 6.59 -6.49
C TYR A 206 16.83 5.25 -6.96
N ILE A 207 15.85 4.72 -6.23
CA ILE A 207 15.22 3.42 -6.52
C ILE A 207 14.56 3.41 -7.91
N THR A 208 13.91 4.51 -8.28
CA THR A 208 13.23 4.63 -9.59
C THR A 208 14.17 5.05 -10.72
N GLY A 209 15.43 5.33 -10.42
CA GLY A 209 16.42 5.82 -11.39
C GLY A 209 16.12 7.21 -11.94
N LEU A 210 15.32 8.01 -11.21
CA LEU A 210 14.97 9.36 -11.62
C LEU A 210 16.22 10.26 -11.54
N GLY A 211 16.49 11.00 -12.63
CA GLY A 211 17.69 11.83 -12.74
C GLY A 211 18.92 11.12 -13.34
N LEU A 212 18.87 9.82 -13.60
CA LEU A 212 19.95 9.11 -14.30
C LEU A 212 19.97 9.47 -15.79
N ASN A 213 21.01 10.20 -16.21
CA ASN A 213 21.23 10.48 -17.63
C ASN A 213 22.11 9.39 -18.27
N ILE A 214 21.45 8.40 -18.87
CA ILE A 214 22.09 7.27 -19.57
C ILE A 214 23.05 7.72 -20.68
N ARG A 215 22.81 8.89 -21.31
CA ARG A 215 23.67 9.39 -22.41
C ARG A 215 25.07 9.74 -21.92
N THR A 216 25.22 10.13 -20.65
CA THR A 216 26.51 10.45 -20.03
C THR A 216 27.38 9.21 -19.82
N TYR A 217 26.77 8.03 -19.71
CA TYR A 217 27.44 6.76 -19.44
C TYR A 217 27.59 5.86 -20.69
N GLN A 218 27.20 6.33 -21.88
CA GLN A 218 27.48 5.59 -23.10
C GLN A 218 28.98 5.64 -23.41
N PRO A 219 29.66 4.49 -23.52
CA PRO A 219 31.04 4.47 -24.00
C PRO A 219 31.03 5.08 -25.41
N LYS A 220 31.82 6.15 -25.61
CA LYS A 220 32.00 6.76 -26.93
C LYS A 220 32.42 5.64 -27.89
N LYS A 221 31.63 5.42 -28.96
CA LYS A 221 32.02 4.51 -30.04
C LYS A 221 33.42 4.90 -30.47
N ARG A 222 34.40 4.01 -30.28
CA ARG A 222 35.74 4.18 -30.89
C ARG A 222 35.50 4.24 -32.39
N HIS A 223 35.76 5.40 -32.99
CA HIS A 223 35.90 5.48 -34.43
C HIS A 223 37.03 4.51 -34.82
N LYS A 224 36.70 3.51 -35.64
CA LYS A 224 37.70 2.75 -36.38
C LYS A 224 38.11 3.64 -37.54
N ASP A 225 39.32 4.19 -37.47
CA ASP A 225 40.04 4.71 -38.62
C ASP A 225 40.48 3.55 -39.53
#